data_AF-A0AAN6E9S6-F1
#
_entry.id   AF-A0AAN6E9S6-F1
#
_cell.length_a   1.000
_cell.length_b   1.000
_cell.length_c   1.000
_cell.angle_alpha   90.00
_cell.angle_beta   90.00
_cell.angle_gamma   90.00
#
_symmetry.space_group_name_H-M   'P 1'
#
loop_
_entity.id
_entity.type
_entity.pdbx_description
1 polymer ?
#
loop_
_entity_poly.entity_id
_entity_poly.type
_entity_poly.pdbx_seq_one_letter_code
_entity_poly.pdbx_strand_id
1 'polypeptide(L)'
;MATFDEAMKKFPTRSDLYNYYGEVLAEQGGYDSAIGAFEKAIELDSTNPLPYVNQAISLFQTSGQPDRALTLIREALKVDPECELAVAALSQIYLQMGMFEESLAMLRRAVDLAKSEEEMISAITFRETTAAQFRFMKEHPELLSKMMGGGM
;
A
#
# COMPACT_ATOMS: atom_id res chain seq x y z
N MET A 1 -12.57 -20.28 3.82
CA MET A 1 -11.85 -21.07 2.80
C MET A 1 -12.80 -21.89 1.93
N ALA A 2 -13.55 -22.87 2.46
CA ALA A 2 -14.47 -23.71 1.65
C ALA A 2 -15.45 -22.94 0.75
N THR A 3 -16.00 -21.81 1.23
CA THR A 3 -16.91 -20.96 0.44
C THR A 3 -16.23 -20.28 -0.76
N PHE A 4 -14.96 -19.91 -0.62
CA PHE A 4 -14.16 -19.34 -1.71
C PHE A 4 -13.78 -20.42 -2.73
N ASP A 5 -13.44 -21.64 -2.29
CA ASP A 5 -13.12 -22.75 -3.19
C ASP A 5 -14.30 -23.13 -4.09
N GLU A 6 -15.52 -23.16 -3.53
CA GLU A 6 -16.75 -23.39 -4.30
C GLU A 6 -17.04 -22.24 -5.27
N ALA A 7 -16.88 -21.00 -4.82
CA ALA A 7 -17.07 -19.83 -5.65
C ALA A 7 -16.07 -19.78 -6.82
N MET A 8 -14.80 -20.12 -6.58
CA MET A 8 -13.75 -20.14 -7.62
C MET A 8 -13.99 -21.26 -8.63
N LYS A 9 -14.52 -22.42 -8.21
CA LYS A 9 -14.95 -23.47 -9.15
C LYS A 9 -16.12 -23.03 -10.03
N LYS A 10 -17.08 -22.30 -9.45
CA LYS A 10 -18.27 -21.83 -10.16
C LYS A 10 -17.97 -20.64 -11.07
N PHE A 11 -17.01 -19.80 -10.70
CA PHE A 11 -16.66 -18.55 -11.37
C PHE A 11 -15.13 -18.40 -11.54
N PRO A 12 -14.49 -19.26 -12.34
CA PRO A 12 -13.02 -19.36 -12.39
C PRO A 12 -12.32 -18.15 -13.03
N THR A 13 -13.07 -17.26 -13.69
CA THR A 13 -12.53 -16.08 -14.38
C THR A 13 -12.86 -14.76 -13.68
N ARG A 14 -13.46 -14.81 -12.49
CA ARG A 14 -13.81 -13.62 -11.71
C ARG A 14 -12.59 -13.13 -10.92
N SER A 15 -11.86 -12.17 -11.49
CA SER A 15 -10.68 -11.57 -10.86
C SER A 15 -10.97 -11.03 -9.45
N ASP A 16 -12.09 -10.35 -9.27
CA ASP A 16 -12.53 -9.80 -7.99
C ASP A 16 -12.64 -10.86 -6.89
N LEU A 17 -13.08 -12.08 -7.22
CA LEU A 17 -13.15 -13.18 -6.25
C LEU A 17 -11.76 -13.57 -5.73
N TYR A 18 -10.76 -13.62 -6.61
CA TYR A 18 -9.38 -13.91 -6.22
C TYR A 18 -8.76 -12.75 -5.42
N ASN A 19 -9.11 -11.50 -5.74
CA ASN A 19 -8.70 -10.35 -4.95
C ASN A 19 -9.26 -10.41 -3.52
N TYR A 20 -10.57 -10.61 -3.36
CA TYR A 20 -11.19 -10.73 -2.03
C TYR A 20 -10.66 -11.94 -1.25
N TYR A 21 -10.38 -13.04 -1.93
CA TYR A 21 -9.76 -14.20 -1.31
C TYR A 21 -8.36 -13.88 -0.77
N GLY A 22 -7.56 -13.16 -1.56
CA GLY A 22 -6.25 -12.66 -1.16
C GLY A 22 -6.32 -11.72 0.04
N GLU A 23 -7.26 -10.78 0.07
CA GLU A 23 -7.47 -9.87 1.21
C GLU A 23 -7.73 -10.65 2.50
N VAL A 24 -8.66 -11.60 2.47
CA VAL A 24 -8.98 -12.45 3.63
C VAL A 24 -7.78 -13.29 4.08
N LEU A 25 -6.95 -13.76 3.15
CA LEU A 25 -5.71 -14.48 3.48
C LEU A 25 -4.69 -13.55 4.16
N ALA A 26 -4.52 -12.34 3.64
CA ALA A 26 -3.59 -11.34 4.20
C ALA A 26 -4.01 -10.92 5.61
N GLU A 27 -5.31 -10.70 5.86
CA GLU A 27 -5.84 -10.40 7.19
C GLU A 27 -5.58 -11.52 8.21
N GLN A 28 -5.47 -12.76 7.75
CA GLN A 28 -5.12 -13.92 8.57
C GLN A 28 -3.59 -14.09 8.74
N GLY A 29 -2.78 -13.17 8.21
CA GLY A 29 -1.32 -13.24 8.20
C GLY A 29 -0.75 -14.20 7.16
N GLY A 30 -1.58 -14.81 6.32
CA GLY A 30 -1.20 -15.71 5.24
C GLY A 30 -0.73 -14.99 3.99
N TYR A 31 0.21 -14.05 4.13
CA TYR A 31 0.65 -13.14 3.07
C TYR A 31 1.20 -13.85 1.83
N ASP A 32 1.94 -14.96 1.95
CA ASP A 32 2.44 -15.71 0.78
C ASP A 32 1.30 -16.29 -0.06
N SER A 33 0.29 -16.87 0.60
CA SER A 33 -0.93 -17.35 -0.07
C SER A 33 -1.74 -16.19 -0.67
N ALA A 34 -1.80 -15.06 0.03
CA ALA A 34 -2.47 -13.86 -0.45
C ALA A 34 -1.83 -13.34 -1.74
N ILE A 35 -0.49 -13.29 -1.79
CA ILE A 35 0.28 -12.89 -2.98
C ILE A 35 -0.13 -13.74 -4.19
N GLY A 36 -0.18 -15.07 -4.05
CA GLY A 36 -0.62 -15.94 -5.15
C GLY A 36 -2.06 -15.70 -5.60
N ALA A 37 -2.96 -15.34 -4.68
CA ALA A 37 -4.34 -14.98 -5.03
C ALA A 37 -4.41 -13.65 -5.79
N PHE A 38 -3.63 -12.65 -5.37
CA PHE A 38 -3.56 -11.37 -6.10
C PHE A 38 -2.92 -11.51 -7.47
N GLU A 39 -1.86 -12.33 -7.61
CA GLU A 39 -1.28 -12.67 -8.92
C GLU A 39 -2.33 -13.26 -9.85
N LYS A 40 -3.17 -14.17 -9.33
CA LYS A 40 -4.25 -14.73 -10.13
C LYS A 40 -5.32 -13.70 -10.51
N ALA A 41 -5.65 -12.78 -9.61
CA ALA A 41 -6.56 -11.69 -9.91
C ALA A 41 -6.01 -10.79 -11.04
N ILE A 42 -4.72 -10.44 -10.99
CA ILE A 42 -4.02 -9.65 -12.01
C ILE A 42 -3.99 -10.37 -13.36
N GLU A 43 -3.71 -11.68 -13.38
CA GLU A 43 -3.72 -12.49 -14.59
C GLU A 43 -5.09 -12.52 -15.28
N LEU A 44 -6.17 -12.54 -14.48
CA LEU A 44 -7.55 -12.59 -14.98
C LEU A 44 -8.06 -11.22 -15.43
N ASP A 45 -7.63 -10.16 -14.75
CA ASP A 45 -7.97 -8.78 -15.08
C ASP A 45 -6.85 -7.82 -14.65
N SER A 46 -6.10 -7.33 -15.63
CA SER A 46 -5.02 -6.36 -15.44
C SER A 46 -5.51 -4.91 -15.35
N THR A 47 -6.82 -4.66 -15.51
CA THR A 47 -7.41 -3.30 -15.55
C THR A 47 -7.94 -2.82 -14.20
N ASN A 48 -7.91 -3.68 -13.19
CA ASN A 48 -8.22 -3.32 -11.81
C ASN A 48 -6.92 -2.98 -11.06
N PRO A 49 -6.77 -1.78 -10.47
CA PRO A 49 -5.57 -1.42 -9.71
C PRO A 49 -5.48 -2.13 -8.35
N LEU A 50 -6.60 -2.56 -7.76
CA LEU A 50 -6.64 -3.06 -6.37
C LEU A 50 -5.78 -4.31 -6.12
N PRO A 51 -5.80 -5.35 -6.98
CA PRO A 51 -4.93 -6.52 -6.79
C PRO A 51 -3.44 -6.17 -6.74
N TYR A 52 -2.98 -5.22 -7.56
CA TYR A 52 -1.59 -4.75 -7.53
C TYR A 52 -1.26 -4.07 -6.19
N VAL A 53 -2.18 -3.23 -5.67
CA VAL A 53 -2.01 -2.56 -4.37
C VAL A 53 -1.94 -3.59 -3.24
N ASN A 54 -2.90 -4.51 -3.19
CA ASN A 54 -2.98 -5.51 -2.14
C ASN A 54 -1.79 -6.48 -2.16
N GLN A 55 -1.32 -6.87 -3.36
CA GLN A 55 -0.12 -7.67 -3.52
C GLN A 55 1.13 -6.92 -3.02
N ALA A 56 1.24 -5.63 -3.35
CA ALA A 56 2.37 -4.81 -2.92
C ALA A 56 2.43 -4.68 -1.39
N ILE A 57 1.28 -4.41 -0.75
CA ILE A 57 1.17 -4.34 0.71
C ILE A 57 1.57 -5.68 1.33
N SER A 58 1.05 -6.79 0.80
CA SER A 58 1.38 -8.13 1.29
C SER A 58 2.87 -8.42 1.18
N LEU A 59 3.49 -8.18 0.01
CA LEU A 59 4.94 -8.33 -0.20
C LEU A 59 5.79 -7.48 0.74
N PHE A 60 5.31 -6.27 1.04
CA PHE A 60 6.00 -5.39 1.97
C PHE A 60 5.98 -5.96 3.39
N GLN A 61 4.87 -6.59 3.81
CA GLN A 61 4.72 -7.24 5.12
C GLN A 61 5.51 -8.55 5.25
N THR A 62 5.65 -9.36 4.19
CA THR A 62 6.22 -10.73 4.31
C THR A 62 7.73 -10.85 4.45
N SER A 63 8.49 -9.76 4.57
CA SER A 63 9.96 -9.66 4.81
C SER A 63 10.69 -8.69 3.85
N GLY A 64 10.10 -7.55 3.51
CA GLY A 64 10.89 -6.44 2.98
C GLY A 64 11.45 -6.67 1.57
N GLN A 65 10.57 -6.93 0.60
CA GLN A 65 10.86 -6.71 -0.83
C GLN A 65 10.30 -5.35 -1.28
N PRO A 66 10.80 -4.21 -0.75
CA PRO A 66 10.22 -2.90 -1.02
C PRO A 66 10.27 -2.55 -2.50
N ASP A 67 11.32 -2.94 -3.21
CA ASP A 67 11.45 -2.63 -4.65
C ASP A 67 10.35 -3.29 -5.49
N ARG A 68 9.97 -4.53 -5.16
CA ARG A 68 8.86 -5.21 -5.84
C ARG A 68 7.53 -4.59 -5.46
N ALA A 69 7.32 -4.25 -4.18
CA ALA A 69 6.12 -3.55 -3.73
C ALA A 69 5.98 -2.20 -4.44
N LEU A 70 7.04 -1.40 -4.52
CA LEU A 70 7.07 -0.13 -5.25
C LEU A 70 6.75 -0.32 -6.73
N THR A 71 7.28 -1.38 -7.36
CA THR A 71 6.97 -1.70 -8.76
C THR A 71 5.48 -1.97 -8.96
N LEU A 72 4.88 -2.80 -8.11
CA LEU A 72 3.46 -3.12 -8.18
C LEU A 72 2.57 -1.89 -7.94
N ILE A 73 2.90 -1.04 -6.96
CA ILE A 73 2.17 0.22 -6.75
C ILE A 73 2.28 1.15 -7.96
N ARG A 74 3.43 1.20 -8.63
CA ARG A 74 3.59 1.96 -9.88
C ARG A 74 2.74 1.38 -11.01
N GLU A 75 2.62 0.06 -11.12
CA GLU A 75 1.69 -0.56 -12.07
C GLU A 75 0.23 -0.22 -11.74
N ALA A 76 -0.17 -0.26 -10.46
CA ALA A 76 -1.49 0.18 -10.03
C ALA A 76 -1.79 1.62 -10.46
N LEU A 77 -0.83 2.53 -10.30
CA LEU A 77 -0.94 3.94 -10.70
C LEU A 77 -0.87 4.16 -12.22
N LYS A 78 -0.39 3.19 -13.01
CA LYS A 78 -0.51 3.23 -14.48
C LYS A 78 -1.91 2.81 -14.92
N VAL A 79 -2.50 1.83 -14.22
CA VAL A 79 -3.87 1.36 -14.47
C VAL A 79 -4.86 2.46 -14.10
N ASP A 80 -4.71 3.03 -12.91
CA ASP A 80 -5.51 4.15 -12.43
C ASP A 80 -4.62 5.22 -11.76
N PRO A 81 -4.34 6.33 -12.46
CA PRO A 81 -3.57 7.43 -11.92
C PRO A 81 -4.24 8.13 -10.72
N GLU A 82 -5.52 7.93 -10.46
CA GLU A 82 -6.22 8.57 -9.32
C GLU A 82 -6.54 7.56 -8.21
N CYS A 83 -5.95 6.36 -8.26
CA CYS A 83 -6.12 5.34 -7.24
C CYS A 83 -5.57 5.80 -5.88
N GLU A 84 -6.46 6.28 -5.01
CA GLU A 84 -6.14 6.78 -3.67
C GLU A 84 -5.40 5.74 -2.82
N LEU A 85 -5.84 4.47 -2.87
CA LEU A 85 -5.19 3.38 -2.15
C LEU A 85 -3.75 3.16 -2.61
N ALA A 86 -3.47 3.28 -3.92
CA ALA A 86 -2.13 3.17 -4.44
C ALA A 86 -1.25 4.36 -4.00
N VAL A 87 -1.79 5.59 -4.00
CA VAL A 87 -1.08 6.78 -3.51
C VAL A 87 -0.77 6.67 -2.02
N ALA A 88 -1.73 6.23 -1.22
CA ALA A 88 -1.57 6.02 0.22
C ALA A 88 -0.51 4.94 0.51
N ALA A 89 -0.61 3.77 -0.13
CA ALA A 89 0.36 2.70 0.01
C ALA A 89 1.77 3.14 -0.40
N LEU A 90 1.91 3.88 -1.51
CA LEU A 90 3.20 4.41 -1.94
C LEU A 90 3.81 5.35 -0.91
N SER A 91 2.99 6.26 -0.36
CA SER A 91 3.44 7.21 0.67
C SER A 91 3.94 6.51 1.93
N GLN A 92 3.26 5.44 2.34
CA GLN A 92 3.59 4.66 3.52
C GLN A 92 4.87 3.84 3.30
N ILE A 93 5.00 3.19 2.14
CA ILE A 93 6.21 2.44 1.77
C ILE A 93 7.42 3.38 1.78
N TYR A 94 7.29 4.57 1.18
CA TYR A 94 8.37 5.56 1.20
C TYR A 94 8.75 6.01 2.61
N LEU A 95 7.79 6.22 3.51
CA LEU A 95 8.09 6.56 4.91
C LEU A 95 8.90 5.48 5.61
N GLN A 96 8.50 4.23 5.43
CA GLN A 96 9.18 3.12 6.08
C GLN A 96 10.58 2.87 5.52
N MET A 97 10.81 3.26 4.26
CA MET A 97 12.15 3.27 3.65
C MET A 97 12.98 4.52 4.00
N GLY A 98 12.43 5.48 4.75
CA GLY A 98 13.10 6.75 5.07
C GLY A 98 13.17 7.74 3.89
N MET A 99 12.41 7.49 2.82
CA MET A 99 12.29 8.34 1.63
C MET A 99 11.24 9.43 1.86
N PHE A 100 11.54 10.35 2.78
CA PHE A 100 10.57 11.35 3.26
C PHE A 100 10.12 12.33 2.18
N GLU A 101 11.00 12.70 1.26
CA GLU A 101 10.71 13.69 0.21
C GLU A 101 9.71 13.12 -0.81
N GLU A 102 9.91 11.87 -1.21
CA GLU A 102 9.02 11.12 -2.08
C GLU A 102 7.68 10.83 -1.40
N SER A 103 7.69 10.49 -0.11
CA SER A 103 6.46 10.35 0.65
C SER A 103 5.66 11.65 0.71
N LEU A 104 6.30 12.79 1.03
CA LEU A 104 5.63 14.09 1.05
C LEU A 104 5.06 14.48 -0.32
N ALA A 105 5.67 14.04 -1.42
CA ALA A 105 5.11 14.22 -2.76
C ALA A 105 3.81 13.41 -2.95
N MET A 106 3.77 12.16 -2.48
CA MET A 106 2.56 11.35 -2.54
C MET A 106 1.47 11.87 -1.60
N LEU A 107 1.84 12.35 -0.41
CA LEU A 107 0.88 12.97 0.52
C LEU A 107 0.29 14.27 -0.03
N ARG A 108 1.04 15.05 -0.82
CA ARG A 108 0.46 16.17 -1.57
C ARG A 108 -0.60 15.69 -2.57
N ARG A 109 -0.29 14.65 -3.35
CA ARG A 109 -1.25 14.05 -4.28
C ARG A 109 -2.48 13.49 -3.57
N ALA A 110 -2.32 12.92 -2.36
CA ALA A 110 -3.46 12.47 -1.55
C ALA A 110 -4.39 13.62 -1.15
N VAL A 111 -3.85 14.82 -0.88
CA VAL A 111 -4.66 16.02 -0.65
C VAL A 111 -5.39 16.45 -1.91
N ASP A 112 -4.73 16.39 -3.07
CA ASP A 112 -5.34 16.76 -4.36
C ASP A 112 -6.46 15.79 -4.79
N LEU A 113 -6.37 14.51 -4.38
CA LEU A 113 -7.34 13.46 -4.68
C LEU A 113 -8.50 13.36 -3.69
N ALA A 114 -8.42 14.04 -2.54
CA ALA A 114 -9.44 13.94 -1.50
C ALA A 114 -10.83 14.35 -2.01
N LYS A 115 -11.83 13.50 -1.79
CA LYS A 115 -13.21 13.68 -2.31
C LYS A 115 -14.16 14.22 -1.25
N SER A 116 -13.75 14.23 0.01
CA SER A 116 -14.50 14.81 1.12
C SER A 116 -13.64 15.76 1.96
N GLU A 117 -14.30 16.63 2.72
CA GLU A 117 -13.64 17.51 3.69
C GLU A 117 -12.88 16.69 4.75
N GLU A 118 -13.45 15.57 5.20
CA GLU A 118 -12.83 14.67 6.18
C GLU A 118 -11.55 14.02 5.64
N GLU A 119 -11.59 13.49 4.42
CA GLU A 119 -10.43 12.93 3.74
C GLU A 119 -9.35 14.00 3.54
N MET A 120 -9.73 15.21 3.13
CA MET A 120 -8.81 16.30 2.90
C MET A 120 -8.12 16.73 4.21
N ILE A 121 -8.87 16.89 5.29
CA ILE A 121 -8.31 17.22 6.62
C ILE A 121 -7.35 16.12 7.06
N SER A 122 -7.71 14.85 6.88
CA SER A 122 -6.86 13.72 7.25
C SER A 122 -5.55 13.71 6.44
N ALA A 123 -5.63 13.90 5.12
CA ALA A 123 -4.47 13.94 4.23
C ALA A 123 -3.55 15.14 4.54
N ILE A 124 -4.11 16.33 4.79
CA ILE A 124 -3.35 17.53 5.19
C ILE A 124 -2.66 17.28 6.52
N THR A 125 -3.39 16.78 7.52
CA THR A 125 -2.85 16.51 8.86
C THR A 125 -1.70 15.53 8.79
N PHE A 126 -1.87 14.45 8.02
CA PHE A 126 -0.84 13.44 7.87
C PHE A 126 0.41 14.03 7.18
N ARG A 127 0.23 14.79 6.09
CA ARG A 127 1.32 15.49 5.39
C ARG A 127 2.08 16.44 6.31
N GLU A 128 1.39 17.30 7.05
CA GLU A 128 2.04 18.29 7.92
C GLU A 128 2.76 17.62 9.10
N THR A 129 2.19 16.54 9.64
CA THR A 129 2.82 15.74 10.70
C THR A 129 4.11 15.11 10.20
N THR A 130 4.07 14.47 9.03
CA THR A 130 5.26 13.90 8.37
C THR A 130 6.30 14.98 8.07
N ALA A 131 5.88 16.15 7.57
CA ALA A 131 6.80 17.24 7.27
C ALA A 131 7.47 17.80 8.53
N ALA A 132 6.72 17.94 9.63
CA ALA A 132 7.25 18.38 10.91
C ALA A 132 8.26 17.36 11.48
N GLN A 133 7.92 16.07 11.45
CA GLN A 133 8.85 15.00 11.85
C GLN A 133 10.13 15.03 11.01
N PHE A 134 10.01 15.16 9.70
CA PHE A 134 11.17 15.22 8.81
C PHE A 134 12.04 16.46 9.06
N ARG A 135 11.44 17.65 9.25
CA ARG A 135 12.19 18.86 9.63
C ARG A 135 12.93 18.67 10.95
N PHE A 136 12.25 18.12 11.97
CA PHE A 136 12.86 17.83 13.26
C PHE A 136 14.06 16.87 13.12
N MET A 137 13.90 15.79 12.36
CA MET A 137 14.98 14.83 12.09
C MET A 137 16.19 15.48 11.41
N LYS A 138 15.95 16.43 10.50
CA LYS A 138 17.00 17.17 9.79
C LYS A 138 17.73 18.18 10.68
N GLU A 139 17.01 18.84 11.58
CA GLU A 139 17.55 19.85 12.50
C GLU A 139 18.25 19.24 13.72
N HIS A 140 17.84 18.02 14.12
CA HIS A 140 18.35 17.30 15.28
C HIS A 140 18.85 15.88 14.94
N PRO A 141 19.83 15.73 14.03
CA PRO A 141 20.30 14.43 13.60
C PRO A 141 20.90 13.59 14.74
N GLU A 142 21.41 14.23 15.81
CA GLU A 142 21.92 13.59 17.01
C GLU A 142 20.84 12.86 17.84
N LEU A 143 19.57 13.23 17.69
CA LEU A 143 18.45 12.61 18.40
C LEU A 143 17.83 11.43 17.63
N LEU A 144 18.17 11.27 16.35
CA LEU A 144 17.69 10.17 15.50
C LEU A 144 17.98 8.80 16.09
N SER A 145 19.20 8.59 16.59
CA SER A 145 19.64 7.32 17.16
C SER A 145 18.85 6.94 18.42
N LYS A 146 18.41 7.92 19.21
CA LYS A 146 17.59 7.70 20.41
C LYS A 146 16.13 7.41 20.07
N MET A 147 15.60 7.97 18.97
CA MET A 147 14.25 7.70 18.50
C MET A 147 14.13 6.34 17.79
N MET A 148 15.12 5.99 16.97
CA MET A 148 15.14 4.74 16.20
C MET A 148 15.61 3.53 17.03
N GLY A 149 16.37 3.75 18.11
CA GLY A 149 16.93 2.71 18.98
C GLY A 149 16.05 2.30 20.17
N GLY A 150 14.81 2.78 20.26
CA GLY A 150 13.90 2.50 21.39
C GLY A 150 13.00 1.27 21.23
N GLY A 151 13.22 0.45 20.19
CA GLY A 151 12.43 -0.75 19.90
C GLY A 151 13.30 -2.00 19.80
N MET A 152 13.87 -2.43 20.92
CA MET A 152 14.36 -3.81 21.14
C MET A 152 14.04 -4.24 22.57
#